data_AF-A0A4Q8AH90-F1
#
_entry.id   AF-A0A4Q8AH90-F1
#
_cell.length_a   1.000
_cell.length_b   1.000
_cell.length_c   1.000
_cell.angle_alpha   90.00
_cell.angle_beta   90.00
_cell.angle_gamma   90.00
#
_symmetry.space_group_name_H-M   'P 1'
#
loop_
_entity.id
_entity.type
_entity.pdbx_description
1 polymer ?
#
loop_
_entity_poly.entity_id
_entity_poly.type
_entity_poly.pdbx_seq_one_letter_code
_entity_poly.pdbx_strand_id
1 'polypeptide(L)'
;MLNNLSGWHAVIILTVLLVMAAVAVGVVLLALFIARRARRHGSQPPTGSDARAARLAELAELGERGLLSSEELAAKRAEILREV
;
A
#
# COMPACT_ATOMS: atom_id res chain seq x y z
N MET A 1 -11.00 -9.29 -42.80
CA MET A 1 -9.56 -8.95 -42.89
C MET A 1 -8.90 -8.94 -41.50
N LEU A 2 -9.23 -9.92 -40.65
CA LEU A 2 -8.77 -10.01 -39.23
C LEU A 2 -7.69 -11.09 -39.05
N ASN A 3 -7.24 -11.70 -40.15
CA ASN A 3 -6.36 -12.87 -40.16
C ASN A 3 -4.87 -12.54 -39.94
N ASN A 4 -4.52 -11.26 -39.72
CA ASN A 4 -3.15 -10.83 -39.44
C ASN A 4 -2.87 -10.59 -37.93
N LEU A 5 -3.85 -10.81 -37.05
CA LEU A 5 -3.60 -11.09 -35.61
C LEU A 5 -3.17 -12.56 -35.42
N SER A 6 -2.38 -13.06 -36.37
CA SER A 6 -1.90 -14.43 -36.45
C SER A 6 -1.00 -14.72 -35.25
N GLY A 7 -1.51 -15.50 -34.29
CA GLY A 7 -0.81 -16.22 -33.21
C GLY A 7 0.17 -15.43 -32.33
N TRP A 8 1.22 -14.89 -32.94
CA TRP A 8 2.29 -14.10 -32.34
C TRP A 8 1.80 -12.91 -31.52
N HIS A 9 0.79 -12.17 -31.99
CA HIS A 9 0.22 -11.06 -31.23
C HIS A 9 -0.46 -11.57 -29.95
N ALA A 10 -1.17 -12.70 -30.01
CA ALA A 10 -1.79 -13.30 -28.84
C ALA A 10 -0.73 -13.78 -27.84
N VAL A 11 0.37 -14.35 -28.32
CA VAL A 11 1.51 -14.76 -27.47
C VAL A 11 2.15 -13.54 -26.78
N ILE A 12 2.36 -12.44 -27.50
CA ILE A 12 2.91 -11.20 -26.94
C ILE A 12 1.98 -10.63 -25.87
N ILE A 13 0.68 -10.52 -26.16
CA ILE A 13 -0.31 -10.01 -25.21
C ILE A 13 -0.35 -10.88 -23.94
N LEU A 14 -0.38 -12.20 -24.11
CA LEU A 14 -0.37 -13.15 -23.00
C LEU A 14 0.89 -13.01 -22.14
N THR A 15 2.06 -12.87 -22.79
CA THR A 15 3.34 -12.70 -22.10
C THR A 15 3.36 -11.40 -21.29
N VAL A 16 2.91 -10.29 -21.87
CA VAL A 16 2.83 -9.00 -21.17
C VAL A 16 1.87 -9.08 -19.99
N LEU A 17 0.70 -9.73 -20.16
CA LEU A 17 -0.24 -9.97 -19.06
C LEU A 17 0.42 -10.76 -17.92
N LEU A 18 1.17 -11.81 -18.26
CA LEU A 18 1.85 -12.65 -17.29
C LEU A 18 2.91 -11.87 -16.51
N VAL A 19 3.69 -11.02 -17.19
CA VAL A 19 4.68 -10.15 -16.56
C VAL A 19 4.00 -9.16 -15.63
N MET A 20 2.91 -8.52 -16.05
CA MET A 20 2.16 -7.59 -15.20
C MET A 20 1.59 -8.29 -13.96
N ALA A 21 1.05 -9.50 -14.12
CA ALA A 21 0.57 -10.31 -13.01
C ALA A 21 1.71 -10.68 -12.04
N ALA A 22 2.86 -11.10 -12.56
CA ALA A 22 4.04 -11.43 -11.75
C ALA A 22 4.57 -10.21 -10.99
N VAL A 23 4.61 -9.03 -11.61
CA VAL A 23 4.98 -7.78 -10.95
C VAL A 23 4.00 -7.44 -9.84
N ALA A 24 2.69 -7.50 -10.10
CA ALA A 24 1.66 -7.24 -9.10
C ALA A 24 1.79 -8.20 -7.89
N VAL A 25 1.94 -9.50 -8.15
CA VAL A 25 2.18 -10.50 -7.11
C VAL A 25 3.49 -10.21 -6.36
N GLY A 26 4.55 -9.84 -7.07
CA GLY A 26 5.83 -9.45 -6.48
C GLY A 26 5.70 -8.25 -5.53
N VAL A 27 4.98 -7.21 -5.93
CA VAL A 27 4.71 -6.03 -5.09
C VAL A 27 3.89 -6.42 -3.86
N VAL A 28 2.83 -7.22 -4.01
CA VAL A 28 2.01 -7.69 -2.89
C VAL A 28 2.84 -8.54 -1.93
N LEU A 29 3.64 -9.48 -2.44
CA LEU A 29 4.53 -10.30 -1.64
C LEU A 29 5.60 -9.47 -0.94
N LEU A 30 6.15 -8.45 -1.60
CA LEU A 30 7.12 -7.52 -1.01
C LEU A 30 6.49 -6.70 0.10
N ALA A 31 5.29 -6.15 -0.11
CA ALA A 31 4.54 -5.43 0.92
C ALA A 31 4.22 -6.34 2.11
N LEU A 32 3.76 -7.57 1.86
CA LEU A 32 3.52 -8.58 2.89
C LEU A 32 4.81 -8.99 3.60
N PHE A 33 5.93 -9.07 2.89
CA PHE A 33 7.23 -9.40 3.45
C PHE A 33 7.71 -8.28 4.36
N ILE A 34 7.61 -7.03 3.95
CA ILE A 34 7.95 -5.85 4.77
C ILE A 34 7.03 -5.80 5.99
N ALA A 35 5.72 -5.97 5.83
CA ALA A 35 4.77 -6.01 6.95
C ALA A 35 5.05 -7.17 7.91
N ARG A 36 5.40 -8.35 7.40
CA ARG A 36 5.78 -9.51 8.22
C ARG A 36 7.14 -9.33 8.90
N ARG A 37 8.10 -8.69 8.23
CA ARG A 37 9.42 -8.36 8.77
C ARG A 37 9.29 -7.36 9.92
N ALA A 38 8.45 -6.33 9.76
CA ALA A 38 8.12 -5.39 10.83
C ALA A 38 7.53 -6.12 12.05
N ARG A 39 6.62 -7.09 11.84
CA ARG A 39 6.07 -7.92 12.92
C ARG A 39 7.07 -8.88 13.57
N ARG A 40 8.05 -9.41 12.83
CA ARG A 40 9.06 -10.34 13.39
C ARG A 40 10.12 -9.63 14.24
N HIS A 41 10.36 -8.34 14.02
CA HIS A 41 11.18 -7.51 14.91
C HIS A 41 10.37 -6.87 16.05
N GLY A 42 9.04 -6.97 16.01
CA GLY A 42 8.12 -6.53 17.06
C GLY A 42 7.46 -7.70 17.78
N SER A 43 8.19 -8.35 18.69
CA SER A 43 7.65 -9.34 19.65
C SER A 43 6.76 -8.70 20.73
N GLN A 44 6.12 -7.57 20.43
CA GLN A 44 5.26 -6.84 21.34
C GLN A 44 3.92 -6.66 20.60
N PRO A 45 2.77 -7.09 21.16
CA PRO A 45 1.49 -6.60 20.66
C PRO A 45 1.57 -5.07 20.62
N PRO A 46 1.08 -4.39 19.56
CA PRO A 46 1.18 -2.95 19.48
C PRO A 46 0.55 -2.39 20.75
N THR A 47 1.39 -1.88 21.64
CA THR A 47 0.94 -1.08 22.77
C THR A 47 0.15 0.08 22.18
N GLY A 48 -0.84 0.63 22.88
CA GLY A 48 -1.71 1.68 22.32
C GLY A 48 -0.95 2.86 21.66
N SER A 49 0.33 3.05 22.02
CA SER A 49 1.29 3.94 21.36
C SER A 49 1.59 3.62 19.89
N ASP A 50 1.76 2.35 19.53
CA ASP A 50 2.20 1.92 18.19
C ASP A 50 1.03 1.94 17.21
N ALA A 51 -0.16 1.59 17.68
CA ALA A 51 -1.40 1.76 16.92
C ALA A 51 -1.70 3.25 16.64
N ARG A 52 -1.39 4.15 17.59
CA ARG A 52 -1.49 5.60 17.39
C ARG A 52 -0.45 6.12 16.40
N ALA A 53 0.81 5.69 16.53
CA ALA A 53 1.87 6.06 15.59
C ALA A 53 1.54 5.62 14.16
N ALA A 54 0.96 4.43 13.98
CA ALA A 54 0.48 3.96 12.69
C ALA A 54 -0.66 4.83 12.13
N ARG A 55 -1.64 5.21 12.95
CA ARG A 55 -2.74 6.12 12.52
C ARG A 55 -2.23 7.52 12.16
N LEU A 56 -1.23 8.04 12.88
CA LEU A 56 -0.62 9.34 12.58
C LEU A 56 0.16 9.31 11.25
N ALA A 57 0.82 8.19 10.95
CA ALA A 57 1.50 7.97 9.67
C ALA A 57 0.51 7.87 8.51
N GLU A 58 -0.61 7.16 8.70
CA GLU A 58 -1.70 7.07 7.72
C GLU A 58 -2.30 8.46 7.40
N LEU A 59 -2.53 9.29 8.42
CA LEU A 59 -2.98 10.67 8.22
C LEU A 59 -1.95 11.53 7.46
N ALA A 60 -0.66 11.35 7.71
CA ALA A 60 0.40 12.06 6.99
C ALA A 60 0.41 11.67 5.51
N GLU A 61 0.27 10.38 5.22
CA GLU A 61 0.21 9.86 3.85
C GLU A 61 -1.03 10.36 3.09
N LEU A 62 -2.18 10.45 3.76
CA LEU A 62 -3.39 10.98 3.15
C LEU A 62 -3.30 12.50 2.89
N GLY A 63 -2.59 13.25 3.73
CA GLY A 63 -2.26 14.66 3.51
C GLY A 63 -1.33 14.88 2.32
N GLU A 64 -0.28 14.06 2.19
CA GLU A 64 0.65 14.06 1.04
C GLU A 64 -0.06 13.75 -0.29
N ARG A 65 -1.09 12.89 -0.25
CA ARG A 65 -1.94 12.57 -1.41
C ARG A 65 -2.94 13.69 -1.75
N GLY A 66 -2.97 14.78 -0.97
CA GLY A 66 -3.90 15.89 -1.15
C GLY A 66 -5.36 15.54 -0.84
N LEU A 67 -5.61 14.42 -0.16
CA LEU A 67 -6.95 13.94 0.19
C LEU A 67 -7.50 14.58 1.48
N LEU A 68 -6.63 15.21 2.27
CA LEU A 68 -7.03 16.03 3.42
C LEU A 68 -6.40 17.42 3.31
N SER A 69 -7.19 18.43 3.67
CA SER A 69 -6.66 19.77 3.90
C SER A 69 -5.73 19.77 5.11
N SER A 70 -4.75 20.68 5.13
CA SER A 70 -3.82 20.85 6.26
C SER A 70 -4.55 21.09 7.59
N GLU A 71 -5.71 21.74 7.55
CA GLU A 71 -6.58 21.97 8.72
C GLU A 71 -7.24 20.67 9.23
N GLU A 72 -7.75 19.82 8.33
CA GLU A 72 -8.39 18.56 8.70
C GLU A 72 -7.38 17.55 9.24
N LEU A 73 -6.17 17.57 8.69
CA LEU A 73 -5.04 16.78 9.19
C LEU A 73 -4.64 17.23 10.59
N ALA A 74 -4.56 18.54 10.85
CA ALA A 74 -4.24 19.08 12.17
C ALA A 74 -5.32 18.73 13.21
N ALA A 75 -6.60 18.85 12.85
CA ALA A 75 -7.73 18.50 13.70
C ALA A 75 -7.74 17.00 14.06
N LYS A 76 -7.52 16.11 13.09
CA LYS A 76 -7.47 14.65 13.33
C LYS A 76 -6.25 14.24 14.16
N ARG A 77 -5.10 14.88 13.97
CA ARG A 77 -3.93 14.66 14.83
C ARG A 77 -4.21 15.05 16.28
N ALA A 78 -4.86 16.19 16.50
CA ALA A 78 -5.22 16.66 17.83
C ALA A 78 -6.20 15.71 18.53
N GLU A 79 -7.19 15.16 17.81
CA GLU A 79 -8.14 14.19 18.37
C GLU A 79 -7.44 12.90 18.83
N ILE A 80 -6.53 12.35 18.00
CA ILE A 80 -5.77 11.14 18.33
C ILE A 80 -4.83 11.36 19.53
N LEU A 81 -4.30 12.58 19.68
CA LEU A 81 -3.47 12.99 20.83
C LEU A 81 -4.30 13.24 22.09
N ARG A 82 -5.60 13.55 21.96
CA ARG A 82 -6.50 13.85 23.09
C ARG A 82 -7.17 12.62 23.68
N GLU A 83 -7.27 11.52 22.95
CA GLU A 83 -7.69 10.19 23.46
C GLU A 83 -6.69 9.55 24.45
N VAL A 84 -5.74 10.33 25.01
CA VAL A 84 -4.71 9.93 26.00
C VAL A 84 -5.23 10.13 27.42
#